data_AF-A0A936C823-F1
#
_entry.id   AF-A0A936C823-F1
#
_cell.length_a   1.000
_cell.length_b   1.000
_cell.length_c   1.000
_cell.angle_alpha   90.00
_cell.angle_beta   90.00
_cell.angle_gamma   90.00
#
_symmetry.space_group_name_H-M   'P 1'
#
loop_
_entity.id
_entity.type
_entity.pdbx_description
1 polymer ?
#
loop_
_entity_poly.entity_id
_entity_poly.type
_entity_poly.pdbx_seq_one_letter_code
_entity_poly.pdbx_strand_id
1 'polypeptide(L)'
;MTTDWDELEFWTLALAVPARRSSGDPLVQRGETIFGEAGCSTCHTPQMKTAQEFPPLPALAGQTFHPYTDLLLHDMGEGLADGRPDFEAGGRDWRTPPLWGIGLSETVNGSPAYLHDGRARNFTEAILWHGGEATESRNTFRSMPSQDRQALLKFLESL
;
A
#
# COMPACT_ATOMS: atom_id res chain seq x y z
N MET A 1 -29.09 -17.35 16.73
CA MET A 1 -27.78 -17.99 16.97
C MET A 1 -26.82 -17.36 15.98
N THR A 2 -25.73 -16.79 16.46
CA THR A 2 -24.59 -16.42 15.60
C THR A 2 -23.99 -17.71 15.04
N THR A 3 -23.61 -17.69 13.77
CA THR A 3 -22.89 -18.76 13.10
C THR A 3 -21.39 -18.56 13.27
N ASP A 4 -20.60 -19.62 13.07
CA ASP A 4 -19.14 -19.52 13.02
C ASP A 4 -18.65 -18.48 11.98
N TRP A 5 -19.43 -18.26 10.92
CA TRP A 5 -19.16 -17.24 9.90
C TRP A 5 -19.38 -15.82 10.42
N ASP A 6 -20.42 -15.59 11.23
CA ASP A 6 -20.68 -14.28 11.83
C ASP A 6 -19.55 -13.88 12.80
N GLU A 7 -19.01 -14.86 13.54
CA GLU A 7 -17.88 -14.65 14.45
C GLU A 7 -16.59 -14.33 13.68
N LEU A 8 -16.32 -15.04 12.58
CA LEU A 8 -15.17 -14.78 11.72
C LEU A 8 -15.27 -13.41 11.03
N GLU A 9 -16.47 -13.04 10.55
CA GLU A 9 -16.71 -11.73 9.97
C GLU A 9 -16.46 -10.62 10.99
N PHE A 10 -17.05 -10.73 12.18
CA PHE A 10 -16.84 -9.76 13.25
C PHE A 10 -15.37 -9.62 13.62
N TRP A 11 -14.65 -10.75 13.77
CA TRP A 11 -13.22 -10.74 14.07
C TRP A 11 -12.41 -10.04 12.98
N THR A 12 -12.72 -10.32 11.71
CA THR A 12 -12.02 -9.71 10.56
C THR A 12 -12.27 -8.21 10.47
N LEU A 13 -13.52 -7.77 10.69
CA LEU A 13 -13.89 -6.35 10.70
C LEU A 13 -13.29 -5.59 11.87
N ALA A 14 -13.19 -6.23 13.04
CA ALA A 14 -12.68 -5.61 14.27
C ALA A 14 -11.14 -5.62 14.36
N LEU A 15 -10.44 -6.28 13.44
CA LEU A 15 -8.99 -6.37 13.45
C LEU A 15 -8.35 -5.02 13.07
N ALA A 16 -7.67 -4.40 14.03
CA ALA A 16 -6.98 -3.13 13.82
C ALA A 16 -5.69 -3.32 13.00
N VAL A 17 -5.34 -2.30 12.23
CA VAL A 17 -4.05 -2.25 11.54
C VAL A 17 -2.91 -1.90 12.49
N PRO A 18 -1.65 -2.28 12.17
CA PRO A 18 -0.49 -1.87 12.94
C PRO A 18 -0.38 -0.35 13.05
N ALA A 19 0.03 0.14 14.22
CA ALA A 19 0.30 1.56 14.40
C ALA A 19 1.49 2.02 13.55
N ARG A 20 1.35 3.18 12.90
CA ARG A 20 2.45 3.85 12.18
C ARG A 20 3.60 4.15 13.16
N ARG A 21 4.83 3.93 12.72
CA ARG A 21 6.04 4.08 13.54
C ARG A 21 6.78 5.36 13.16
N SER A 22 7.55 5.92 14.09
CA SER A 22 8.49 7.02 13.82
C SER A 22 7.92 8.24 13.08
N SER A 23 6.64 8.57 13.23
CA SER A 23 5.98 9.67 12.50
C SER A 23 6.53 11.07 12.82
N GLY A 24 7.20 11.21 13.97
CA GLY A 24 7.90 12.44 14.37
C GLY A 24 9.31 12.60 13.80
N ASP A 25 9.85 11.57 13.13
CA ASP A 25 11.19 11.62 12.52
C ASP A 25 11.17 12.55 11.29
N PRO A 26 12.01 13.61 11.25
CA PRO A 26 12.08 14.52 10.10
C PRO A 26 12.35 13.81 8.77
N LEU A 27 13.09 12.70 8.78
CA LEU A 27 13.38 11.93 7.57
C LEU A 27 12.14 11.18 7.06
N VAL A 28 11.30 10.67 7.97
CA VAL A 28 10.00 10.05 7.63
C VAL A 28 9.04 11.08 7.05
N GLN A 29 8.99 12.28 7.64
CA GLN A 29 8.13 13.38 7.14
C GLN A 29 8.58 13.87 5.76
N ARG A 30 9.90 13.98 5.56
CA ARG A 30 10.47 14.27 4.23
C ARG A 30 10.13 13.17 3.23
N GLY A 31 10.22 11.91 3.64
CA GLY A 31 9.86 10.76 2.80
C GLY A 31 8.40 10.76 2.37
N GLU A 32 7.48 11.09 3.28
CA GLU A 32 6.05 11.24 2.97
C GLU A 32 5.80 12.38 1.98
N THR A 33 6.52 13.49 2.11
CA THR A 33 6.44 14.59 1.14
C THR A 33 6.92 14.13 -0.24
N ILE A 34 8.07 13.46 -0.29
CA ILE A 34 8.65 12.90 -1.53
C ILE A 34 7.71 11.87 -2.16
N PHE A 35 7.00 11.08 -1.35
CA PHE A 35 6.03 10.10 -1.84
C PHE A 35 4.94 10.78 -2.69
N GLY A 36 4.46 11.94 -2.25
CA GLY A 36 3.54 12.78 -3.03
C GLY A 36 4.21 13.41 -4.25
N GLU A 37 5.38 14.03 -4.08
CA GLU A 37 6.14 14.67 -5.17
C GLU A 37 6.53 13.70 -6.29
N ALA A 38 6.78 12.43 -5.94
CA ALA A 38 7.11 11.36 -6.87
C ALA A 38 5.91 10.83 -7.67
N GLY A 39 4.69 11.25 -7.34
CA GLY A 39 3.47 10.72 -7.93
C GLY A 39 3.08 9.31 -7.43
N CYS A 40 3.65 8.83 -6.32
CA CYS A 40 3.25 7.54 -5.73
C CYS A 40 1.81 7.62 -5.18
N SER A 41 1.43 8.78 -4.65
CA SER A 41 0.11 9.03 -4.05
C SER A 41 -1.05 9.03 -5.06
N THR A 42 -0.77 8.96 -6.36
CA THR A 42 -1.81 8.87 -7.40
C THR A 42 -2.65 7.61 -7.24
N CYS A 43 -2.01 6.46 -6.99
CA CYS A 43 -2.69 5.19 -6.72
C CYS A 43 -2.66 4.86 -5.22
N HIS A 44 -1.54 5.17 -4.55
CA HIS A 44 -1.42 4.98 -3.10
C HIS A 44 -1.96 6.17 -2.30
N THR A 45 -3.26 6.43 -2.42
CA THR A 45 -3.87 7.65 -1.88
C THR A 45 -3.75 7.72 -0.34
N PRO A 46 -3.18 8.80 0.24
CA PRO A 46 -2.78 8.80 1.64
C PRO A 46 -3.92 8.69 2.65
N GLN A 47 -5.13 9.12 2.29
CA GLN A 47 -6.21 9.29 3.24
C GLN A 47 -7.55 8.90 2.62
N MET A 48 -8.36 8.19 3.39
CA MET A 48 -9.74 7.85 3.08
C MET A 48 -10.62 8.09 4.30
N LYS A 49 -11.94 8.11 4.09
CA LYS A 49 -12.93 8.25 5.15
C LYS A 49 -13.99 7.17 5.04
N THR A 50 -14.34 6.53 6.15
CA THR A 50 -15.45 5.57 6.18
C THR A 50 -16.80 6.27 6.07
N ALA A 51 -17.84 5.50 5.75
CA ALA A 51 -19.21 5.98 5.76
C ALA A 51 -19.61 6.53 7.14
N GLN A 52 -20.53 7.50 7.17
CA GLN A 52 -21.00 8.11 8.42
C GLN A 52 -21.73 7.14 9.34
N GLU A 53 -22.21 6.03 8.79
CA GLU A 53 -22.84 4.94 9.53
C GLU A 53 -22.23 3.62 9.05
N PHE A 54 -21.93 2.74 10.01
CA PHE A 54 -21.54 1.37 9.73
C PHE A 54 -22.17 0.46 10.80
N PRO A 55 -23.46 0.08 10.64
CA PRO A 55 -24.20 -0.67 11.66
C PRO A 55 -23.54 -1.95 12.18
N PRO A 56 -22.81 -2.74 11.35
CA PRO A 56 -22.13 -3.95 11.85
C PRO A 56 -21.06 -3.65 12.90
N LEU A 57 -20.40 -2.49 12.81
CA LEU A 57 -19.40 -2.05 13.79
C LEU A 57 -19.37 -0.51 13.90
N PRO A 58 -20.26 0.10 14.71
CA PRO A 58 -20.42 1.55 14.76
C PRO A 58 -19.13 2.33 15.10
N ALA A 59 -18.17 1.68 15.76
CA ALA A 59 -16.85 2.26 16.04
C ALA A 59 -16.05 2.63 14.78
N LEU A 60 -16.33 2.00 13.64
CA LEU A 60 -15.69 2.30 12.36
C LEU A 60 -16.36 3.44 11.59
N ALA A 61 -17.50 3.95 12.04
CA ALA A 61 -18.23 5.00 11.33
C ALA A 61 -17.54 6.36 11.40
N GLY A 62 -17.53 7.09 10.28
CA GLY A 62 -17.02 8.46 10.18
C GLY A 62 -15.51 8.63 10.41
N GLN A 63 -14.74 7.55 10.39
CA GLN A 63 -13.31 7.52 10.66
C GLN A 63 -12.52 8.03 9.46
N THR A 64 -11.60 8.96 9.70
CA THR A 64 -10.54 9.31 8.75
C THR A 64 -9.31 8.45 9.02
N PHE A 65 -8.82 7.77 8.00
CA PHE A 65 -7.74 6.81 8.12
C PHE A 65 -6.75 6.96 6.96
N HIS A 66 -5.54 6.39 7.10
CA HIS A 66 -4.43 6.65 6.18
C HIS A 66 -3.86 5.39 5.52
N PRO A 67 -4.58 4.78 4.56
CA PRO A 67 -4.27 3.45 4.06
C PRO A 67 -3.24 3.44 2.93
N TYR A 68 -2.98 4.58 2.29
CA TYR A 68 -2.10 4.70 1.12
C TYR A 68 -2.52 3.74 -0.01
N THR A 69 -3.78 3.82 -0.39
CA THR A 69 -4.41 3.07 -1.49
C THR A 69 -5.71 3.75 -1.90
N ASP A 70 -6.12 3.62 -3.16
CA ASP A 70 -7.45 3.92 -3.65
C ASP A 70 -8.36 2.69 -3.79
N LEU A 71 -7.81 1.49 -3.57
CA LEU A 71 -8.45 0.19 -3.77
C LEU A 71 -8.89 -0.07 -5.23
N LEU A 72 -8.39 0.69 -6.19
CA LEU A 72 -8.69 0.53 -7.61
C LEU A 72 -7.70 -0.42 -8.30
N LEU A 73 -8.07 -0.87 -9.50
CA LEU A 73 -7.21 -1.63 -10.40
C LEU A 73 -6.40 -0.66 -11.27
N HIS A 74 -5.10 -0.95 -11.41
CA HIS A 74 -4.19 -0.19 -12.25
C HIS A 74 -3.34 -1.11 -13.10
N ASP A 75 -3.05 -0.64 -14.32
CA ASP A 75 -2.11 -1.29 -15.22
C ASP A 75 -0.68 -1.12 -14.68
N MET A 76 -0.09 -2.21 -14.19
CA MET A 76 1.28 -2.27 -13.66
C MET A 76 2.33 -2.60 -14.73
N GLY A 77 1.92 -2.73 -15.98
CA GLY A 77 2.77 -3.03 -17.12
C GLY A 77 3.07 -4.51 -17.33
N GLU A 78 3.57 -4.84 -18.53
CA GLU A 78 3.84 -6.21 -18.97
C GLU A 78 4.81 -6.98 -18.06
N GLY A 79 5.76 -6.28 -17.42
CA GLY A 79 6.73 -6.89 -16.52
C GLY A 79 6.08 -7.53 -15.28
N LEU A 80 4.87 -7.11 -14.92
CA LEU A 80 4.06 -7.64 -13.82
C LEU A 80 2.78 -8.32 -14.33
N ALA A 81 2.72 -8.69 -15.60
CA ALA A 81 1.58 -9.44 -16.12
C ALA A 81 1.62 -10.91 -15.65
N ASP A 82 0.48 -11.46 -15.20
CA ASP A 82 0.36 -12.88 -14.86
C ASP A 82 -0.30 -13.75 -15.96
N GLY A 83 -0.82 -13.09 -17.01
CA GLY A 83 -1.53 -13.74 -18.12
C GLY A 83 -2.88 -14.34 -17.74
N ARG A 84 -3.46 -13.98 -16.59
CA ARG A 84 -4.73 -14.49 -16.08
C ARG A 84 -5.75 -13.36 -15.97
N PRO A 85 -6.55 -13.11 -17.02
CA PRO A 85 -7.62 -12.12 -16.92
C PRO A 85 -8.71 -12.59 -15.95
N ASP A 86 -9.31 -11.64 -15.24
CA ASP A 86 -10.50 -11.84 -14.42
C ASP A 86 -11.58 -10.83 -14.83
N PHE A 87 -12.62 -11.33 -15.51
CA PHE A 87 -13.64 -10.52 -16.13
C PHE A 87 -13.06 -9.44 -17.07
N GLU A 88 -13.23 -8.15 -16.75
CA GLU A 88 -12.68 -7.02 -17.53
C GLU A 88 -11.23 -6.67 -17.15
N ALA A 89 -10.72 -7.19 -16.03
CA ALA A 89 -9.34 -6.97 -15.62
C ALA A 89 -8.41 -7.87 -16.43
N GLY A 90 -7.46 -7.26 -17.14
CA GLY A 90 -6.40 -7.97 -17.85
C GLY A 90 -5.30 -8.46 -16.89
N GLY A 91 -4.40 -9.32 -17.39
CA GLY A 91 -3.31 -9.83 -16.55
C GLY A 91 -2.31 -8.78 -16.06
N ARG A 92 -2.39 -7.53 -16.54
CA ARG A 92 -1.58 -6.38 -16.11
C ARG A 92 -2.24 -5.56 -15.00
N ASP A 93 -3.52 -5.79 -14.75
CA ASP A 93 -4.33 -4.97 -13.86
C ASP A 93 -4.25 -5.53 -12.44
N TRP A 94 -3.71 -4.73 -11.52
CA TRP A 94 -3.58 -5.11 -10.13
C TRP A 94 -4.25 -4.10 -9.24
N ARG A 95 -4.93 -4.59 -8.21
CA ARG A 95 -5.50 -3.73 -7.17
C ARG A 95 -4.38 -3.13 -6.35
N THR A 96 -4.40 -1.81 -6.11
CA THR A 96 -3.46 -1.17 -5.19
C THR A 96 -3.68 -1.69 -3.76
N PRO A 97 -2.76 -2.48 -3.15
CA PRO A 97 -2.93 -2.91 -1.77
C PRO A 97 -2.67 -1.73 -0.81
N PRO A 98 -3.37 -1.64 0.34
CA PRO A 98 -3.02 -0.70 1.40
C PRO A 98 -1.57 -0.90 1.84
N LEU A 99 -0.83 0.19 2.10
CA LEU A 99 0.55 0.11 2.59
C LEU A 99 0.64 0.03 4.12
N TRP A 100 -0.49 -0.14 4.81
CA TRP A 100 -0.49 -0.36 6.25
C TRP A 100 0.36 -1.55 6.66
N GLY A 101 1.32 -1.32 7.57
CA GLY A 101 2.20 -2.36 8.07
C GLY A 101 3.20 -2.88 7.04
N ILE A 102 3.35 -2.25 5.86
CA ILE A 102 4.24 -2.76 4.80
C ILE A 102 5.70 -2.85 5.28
N GLY A 103 6.13 -1.95 6.17
CA GLY A 103 7.43 -1.97 6.82
C GLY A 103 7.61 -3.09 7.86
N LEU A 104 6.53 -3.81 8.21
CA LEU A 104 6.56 -4.98 9.11
C LEU A 104 6.60 -6.31 8.36
N SER A 105 6.66 -6.31 7.03
CA SER A 105 6.57 -7.55 6.22
C SER A 105 7.57 -8.61 6.66
N GLU A 106 8.82 -8.24 6.93
CA GLU A 106 9.83 -9.20 7.42
C GLU A 106 9.51 -9.73 8.83
N THR A 107 9.06 -8.86 9.74
CA THR A 107 8.66 -9.25 11.11
C THR A 107 7.50 -10.25 11.10
N VAL A 108 6.54 -10.08 10.20
CA VAL A 108 5.32 -10.90 10.15
C VAL A 108 5.52 -12.17 9.33
N ASN A 109 6.21 -12.08 8.18
CA ASN A 109 6.32 -13.18 7.22
C ASN A 109 7.68 -13.91 7.26
N GLY A 110 8.65 -13.42 8.03
CA GLY A 110 10.02 -13.95 8.06
C GLY A 110 10.86 -13.63 6.81
N SER A 111 10.31 -12.88 5.85
CA SER A 111 11.03 -12.39 4.68
C SER A 111 10.36 -11.17 4.04
N PRO A 112 11.12 -10.22 3.47
CA PRO A 112 10.58 -9.17 2.61
C PRO A 112 10.30 -9.74 1.21
N ALA A 113 9.03 -10.07 0.93
CA ALA A 113 8.56 -10.51 -0.38
C ALA A 113 7.41 -9.59 -0.82
N TYR A 114 7.71 -8.66 -1.73
CA TYR A 114 6.77 -7.64 -2.21
C TYR A 114 6.28 -7.95 -3.63
N LEU A 115 5.19 -7.26 -4.02
CA LEU A 115 4.41 -7.50 -5.24
C LEU A 115 3.62 -8.81 -5.18
N HIS A 116 2.72 -9.01 -6.13
CA HIS A 116 1.75 -10.11 -6.10
C HIS A 116 2.41 -11.50 -6.14
N ASP A 117 3.62 -11.61 -6.68
CA ASP A 117 4.38 -12.86 -6.81
C ASP A 117 5.60 -12.93 -5.88
N GLY A 118 5.75 -11.95 -4.98
CA GLY A 118 6.83 -11.91 -4.00
C GLY A 118 8.23 -11.71 -4.58
N ARG A 119 8.38 -11.33 -5.87
CA ARG A 119 9.69 -11.26 -6.53
C ARG A 119 10.63 -10.19 -5.94
N ALA A 120 10.08 -9.13 -5.36
CA ALA A 120 10.85 -7.99 -4.91
C ALA A 120 11.29 -8.18 -3.46
N ARG A 121 12.60 -8.08 -3.22
CA ARG A 121 13.24 -8.39 -1.93
C ARG A 121 13.37 -7.19 -1.00
N ASN A 122 13.04 -6.00 -1.50
CA ASN A 122 13.08 -4.74 -0.79
C ASN A 122 12.22 -3.70 -1.52
N PHE A 123 11.96 -2.57 -0.88
CA PHE A 123 11.18 -1.48 -1.46
C PHE A 123 11.80 -0.90 -2.73
N THR A 124 13.13 -0.85 -2.85
CA THR A 124 13.78 -0.34 -4.07
C THR A 124 13.45 -1.23 -5.27
N GLU A 125 13.56 -2.55 -5.11
CA GLU A 125 13.15 -3.49 -6.16
C GLU A 125 11.66 -3.38 -6.47
N ALA A 126 10.81 -3.31 -5.44
CA ALA A 126 9.37 -3.17 -5.64
C ALA A 126 9.04 -1.92 -6.46
N ILE A 127 9.58 -0.76 -6.09
CA ILE A 127 9.39 0.50 -6.82
C ILE A 127 9.90 0.37 -8.26
N LEU A 128 11.07 -0.24 -8.49
CA LEU A 128 11.65 -0.39 -9.83
C LEU A 128 10.88 -1.35 -10.74
N TRP A 129 10.05 -2.24 -10.19
CA TRP A 129 9.15 -3.10 -10.95
C TRP A 129 7.86 -2.41 -11.40
N HIS A 130 7.48 -1.28 -10.82
CA HIS A 130 6.28 -0.56 -11.21
C HIS A 130 6.40 -0.05 -12.66
N GLY A 131 5.55 -0.57 -13.54
CA GLY A 131 5.43 -0.16 -14.94
C GLY A 131 4.06 0.45 -15.21
N GLY A 132 3.61 0.37 -16.47
CA GLY A 132 2.29 0.85 -16.88
C GLY A 132 2.05 2.29 -16.44
N GLU A 133 0.95 2.53 -15.72
CA GLU A 133 0.57 3.86 -15.21
C GLU A 133 1.61 4.45 -14.25
N ALA A 134 2.33 3.61 -13.50
CA ALA A 134 3.32 4.05 -12.52
C ALA A 134 4.73 4.26 -13.12
N THR A 135 4.88 4.18 -14.44
CA THR A 135 6.18 4.33 -15.13
C THR A 135 6.88 5.64 -14.79
N GLU A 136 6.16 6.76 -14.78
CA GLU A 136 6.74 8.07 -14.48
C GLU A 136 7.14 8.21 -13.00
N SER A 137 6.34 7.67 -12.08
CA SER A 137 6.67 7.65 -10.65
C SER A 137 7.94 6.82 -10.39
N ARG A 138 8.07 5.65 -11.04
CA ARG A 138 9.29 4.84 -11.02
C ARG A 138 10.49 5.61 -11.56
N ASN A 139 10.35 6.25 -12.71
CA ASN A 139 11.44 7.00 -13.35
C ASN A 139 11.88 8.17 -12.47
N THR A 140 10.93 8.85 -11.83
CA THR A 140 11.19 9.91 -10.85
C THR A 140 12.04 9.37 -9.72
N PHE A 141 11.61 8.28 -9.05
CA PHE A 141 12.41 7.63 -8.00
C PHE A 141 13.83 7.25 -8.46
N ARG A 142 13.97 6.67 -9.66
CA ARG A 142 15.27 6.29 -10.23
C ARG A 142 16.21 7.49 -10.39
N SER A 143 15.67 8.66 -10.76
CA SER A 143 16.44 9.88 -11.00
C SER A 143 16.74 10.71 -9.74
N MET A 144 16.06 10.44 -8.62
CA MET A 144 16.21 11.21 -7.39
C MET A 144 17.66 11.22 -6.84
N PRO A 145 18.03 12.27 -6.09
CA PRO A 145 19.21 12.22 -5.22
C PRO A 145 19.13 11.06 -4.23
N SER A 146 20.30 10.53 -3.83
CA SER A 146 20.33 9.39 -2.88
C SER A 146 19.67 9.71 -1.54
N GLN A 147 19.73 10.96 -1.08
CA GLN A 147 19.11 11.38 0.18
C GLN A 147 17.59 11.33 0.10
N ASP A 148 17.00 11.77 -1.01
CA ASP A 148 15.55 11.72 -1.22
C ASP A 148 15.05 10.29 -1.36
N ARG A 149 15.79 9.42 -2.07
CA ARG A 149 15.46 7.98 -2.09
C ARG A 149 15.48 7.37 -0.69
N GLN A 150 16.49 7.68 0.12
CA GLN A 150 16.58 7.16 1.49
C GLN A 150 15.42 7.66 2.36
N ALA A 151 15.03 8.93 2.21
CA ALA A 151 13.87 9.48 2.91
C ALA A 151 12.58 8.74 2.52
N LEU A 152 12.34 8.53 1.22
CA LEU A 152 11.17 7.77 0.73
C LEU A 152 11.15 6.35 1.27
N LEU A 153 12.27 5.63 1.20
CA LEU A 153 12.38 4.27 1.75
C LEU A 153 12.14 4.26 3.26
N LYS A 154 12.65 5.26 3.99
CA LYS A 154 12.43 5.39 5.43
C LYS A 154 10.96 5.63 5.77
N PHE A 155 10.26 6.39 4.95
CA PHE A 155 8.82 6.55 5.07
C PHE A 155 8.09 5.22 4.87
N LEU A 156 8.41 4.43 3.83
CA LEU A 156 7.81 3.12 3.61
C LEU A 156 8.09 2.13 4.76
N GLU A 157 9.30 2.14 5.34
CA GLU A 157 9.63 1.36 6.54
C GLU A 157 8.80 1.77 7.78
N SER A 158 8.36 3.03 7.83
CA SER A 158 7.56 3.58 8.92
C SER A 158 6.10 3.13 8.91
N LEU A 159 5.62 2.69 7.74
CA LEU A 159 4.25 2.24 7.50
C LEU A 159 3.99 0.82 8.04
#